data_AF-A0A183KW20-F1
#
_entry.id   AF-A0A183KW20-F1
#
_cell.length_a   1.000
_cell.length_b   1.000
_cell.length_c   1.000
_cell.angle_alpha   90.00
_cell.angle_beta   90.00
_cell.angle_gamma   90.00
#
_symmetry.space_group_name_H-M   'P 1'
#
loop_
_entity.id
_entity.type
_entity.pdbx_description
1 polymer ?
#
loop_
_entity_poly.entity_id
_entity_poly.type
_entity_poly.pdbx_seq_one_letter_code
_entity_poly.pdbx_strand_id
1 'polypeptide(L)'
;MELAALKNKLQNISGTPSKVDSAIEMIEFIVQNDRLITTFDMNHSNDLDLAILYSLIKTSSNLDKQLELAFTWKRSDIARDIIFQQGNQFDQVTLEYFMLEALKKDELDFVKIFLYNGVSMNTFLTVDRLSILYNNSVHRDGLIKCLRKHKLLQLSTNIDKNENSTPTIDNSNKKLRLATIGLLLDKMLGSFDNYLYETDADVRNRVVE
;
A
#
# COMPACT_ATOMS: atom_id res chain seq x y z
N MET A 1 -31.39 35.01 -11.56
CA MET A 1 -30.28 35.98 -11.69
C MET A 1 -29.02 35.30 -12.24
N GLU A 2 -28.68 34.11 -11.75
CA GLU A 2 -27.48 33.35 -12.15
C GLU A 2 -27.52 32.83 -13.60
N LEU A 3 -28.66 32.30 -14.05
CA LEU A 3 -28.82 31.78 -15.43
C LEU A 3 -28.71 32.88 -16.49
N ALA A 4 -29.18 34.10 -16.17
CA ALA A 4 -29.01 35.27 -17.03
C ALA A 4 -27.55 35.72 -17.11
N ALA A 5 -26.80 35.64 -16.01
CA ALA A 5 -25.37 35.93 -15.99
C ALA A 5 -24.56 34.87 -16.76
N LEU A 6 -24.93 33.58 -16.63
CA LEU A 6 -24.34 32.48 -17.39
C LEU A 6 -24.58 32.65 -18.89
N LYS A 7 -25.82 32.97 -19.29
CA LYS A 7 -26.20 33.22 -20.68
C LYS A 7 -25.39 34.37 -21.29
N ASN A 8 -25.23 35.49 -20.56
CA ASN A 8 -24.39 36.60 -21.00
C ASN A 8 -22.91 36.20 -21.15
N LYS A 9 -22.36 35.41 -20.22
CA LYS A 9 -20.97 34.92 -20.32
C LYS A 9 -20.78 33.98 -21.51
N LEU A 10 -21.72 33.07 -21.75
CA LEU A 10 -21.67 32.13 -22.88
C LEU A 10 -21.89 32.81 -24.23
N GLN A 11 -22.75 33.84 -24.28
CA GLN A 11 -23.01 34.59 -25.50
C GLN A 11 -21.77 35.33 -26.01
N ASN A 12 -20.92 35.82 -25.09
CA ASN A 12 -19.63 36.41 -25.44
C ASN A 12 -18.62 35.41 -26.04
N ILE A 13 -18.81 34.10 -25.83
CA ILE A 13 -17.88 33.03 -26.24
C ILE A 13 -18.38 32.29 -27.48
N SER A 14 -19.69 32.01 -27.58
CA SER A 14 -20.29 31.12 -28.60
C SER A 14 -20.95 31.85 -29.78
N GLY A 15 -21.21 33.16 -29.66
CA GLY A 15 -21.65 34.04 -30.76
C GLY A 15 -23.09 33.86 -31.26
N THR A 16 -23.64 32.63 -31.30
CA THR A 16 -25.02 32.37 -31.77
C THR A 16 -25.98 32.01 -30.62
N PRO A 17 -27.18 32.64 -30.52
CA PRO A 17 -28.12 32.41 -29.43
C PRO A 17 -28.58 30.95 -29.28
N SER A 18 -28.80 30.26 -30.40
CA SER A 18 -29.23 28.86 -30.42
C SER A 18 -28.17 27.91 -29.83
N LYS A 19 -26.87 28.17 -30.03
CA LYS A 19 -25.80 27.35 -29.42
C LYS A 19 -25.69 27.59 -27.92
N VAL A 20 -25.97 28.82 -27.47
CA VAL A 20 -25.97 29.17 -26.05
C VAL A 20 -27.09 28.44 -25.33
N ASP A 21 -28.29 28.40 -25.91
CA ASP A 21 -29.43 27.68 -25.31
C ASP A 21 -29.15 26.17 -25.21
N SER A 22 -28.62 25.54 -26.26
CA SER A 22 -28.21 24.12 -26.21
C SER A 22 -27.07 23.85 -25.23
N ALA A 23 -26.11 24.77 -25.07
CA ALA A 23 -25.03 24.63 -24.10
C ALA A 23 -25.55 24.74 -22.66
N ILE A 24 -26.55 25.58 -22.41
CA ILE A 24 -27.20 25.69 -21.10
C ILE A 24 -27.93 24.39 -20.76
N GLU A 25 -28.70 23.82 -21.69
CA GLU A 25 -29.35 22.51 -21.49
C GLU A 25 -28.33 21.41 -21.14
N MET A 26 -27.17 21.39 -21.81
CA MET A 26 -26.11 20.44 -21.53
C MET A 26 -25.47 20.66 -20.15
N ILE A 27 -25.23 21.92 -19.75
CA ILE A 27 -24.69 22.25 -18.42
C ILE A 27 -25.70 21.86 -17.34
N GLU A 28 -26.98 22.18 -17.53
CA GLU A 28 -28.05 21.79 -16.61
C GLU A 28 -28.11 20.28 -16.44
N PHE A 29 -28.00 19.51 -17.53
CA PHE A 29 -27.93 18.05 -17.47
C PHE A 29 -26.71 17.54 -16.70
N ILE A 30 -25.52 18.08 -16.96
CA ILE A 30 -24.28 17.66 -16.28
C ILE A 30 -24.37 17.93 -14.78
N VAL A 31 -24.86 19.11 -14.38
CA VAL A 31 -24.96 19.56 -12.99
C VAL A 31 -25.94 18.73 -12.15
N GLN A 32 -26.82 17.92 -12.77
CA GLN A 32 -27.71 17.01 -12.05
C GLN A 32 -26.94 15.99 -11.18
N ASN A 33 -25.73 15.59 -11.59
CA ASN A 33 -24.89 14.66 -10.82
C ASN A 33 -23.62 15.35 -10.32
N ASP A 34 -23.76 16.10 -9.24
CA ASP A 34 -22.68 16.83 -8.56
C ASP A 34 -21.49 15.93 -8.14
N ARG A 35 -21.75 14.64 -7.89
CA ARG A 35 -20.74 13.65 -7.52
C ARG A 35 -19.74 13.37 -8.63
N LEU A 36 -20.16 13.44 -9.89
CA LEU A 36 -19.32 13.18 -11.07
C LEU A 36 -18.51 14.41 -11.50
N ILE A 37 -18.82 15.58 -10.94
CA ILE A 37 -18.14 16.82 -11.29
C ILE A 37 -17.03 17.09 -10.29
N THR A 38 -15.84 17.37 -10.82
CA THR A 38 -14.68 17.82 -10.03
C THR A 38 -14.09 19.04 -10.72
N THR A 39 -13.90 20.12 -9.97
CA THR A 39 -13.29 21.37 -10.46
C THR A 39 -11.85 21.43 -9.98
N PHE A 40 -10.93 21.66 -10.91
CA PHE A 40 -9.51 21.84 -10.61
C PHE A 40 -9.04 23.19 -11.16
N ASP A 41 -8.36 23.98 -10.33
CA ASP A 41 -7.80 25.25 -10.74
C ASP A 41 -6.30 25.11 -11.00
N MET A 42 -5.94 25.17 -12.29
CA MET A 42 -4.56 25.07 -12.77
C MET A 42 -3.67 26.25 -12.31
N ASN A 43 -4.25 27.38 -11.88
CA ASN A 43 -3.46 28.55 -11.45
C ASN A 43 -3.03 28.45 -9.98
N HIS A 44 -3.69 27.61 -9.19
CA HIS A 44 -3.50 27.52 -7.75
C HIS A 44 -2.87 26.20 -7.28
N SER A 45 -2.90 25.15 -8.12
CA SER A 45 -2.30 23.86 -7.79
C SER A 45 -1.65 23.23 -9.01
N ASN A 46 -0.51 22.57 -8.78
CA ASN A 46 0.18 21.75 -9.78
C ASN A 46 -0.14 20.26 -9.65
N ASP A 47 -0.93 19.87 -8.65
CA ASP A 47 -1.23 18.47 -8.33
C ASP A 47 -2.43 17.97 -9.16
N LEU A 48 -2.29 18.01 -10.48
CA LEU A 48 -3.34 17.52 -11.39
C LEU A 48 -3.59 16.01 -11.18
N ASP A 49 -2.55 15.25 -10.87
CA ASP A 49 -2.61 13.84 -10.50
C ASP A 49 -3.50 13.61 -9.26
N LEU A 50 -3.36 14.46 -8.25
CA LEU A 50 -4.20 14.47 -7.05
C LEU A 50 -5.67 14.74 -7.41
N ALA A 51 -5.91 15.73 -8.26
CA ALA A 51 -7.27 16.10 -8.66
C ALA A 51 -7.96 14.98 -9.45
N ILE A 52 -7.23 14.31 -10.33
CA ILE A 52 -7.72 13.14 -11.07
C ILE A 52 -8.04 12.01 -10.10
N LEU A 53 -7.11 11.64 -9.22
CA LEU A 53 -7.32 10.58 -8.24
C LEU A 53 -8.50 10.89 -7.29
N TYR A 54 -8.60 12.13 -6.82
CA TYR A 54 -9.72 12.59 -6.01
C TYR A 54 -11.06 12.43 -6.74
N SER A 55 -11.13 12.80 -8.02
CA SER A 55 -12.35 12.64 -8.81
C SER A 55 -12.77 11.17 -8.93
N LEU A 56 -11.81 10.25 -9.05
CA LEU A 56 -12.09 8.81 -9.11
C LEU A 56 -12.56 8.27 -7.75
N ILE A 57 -11.94 8.73 -6.66
CA ILE A 57 -12.33 8.32 -5.30
C ILE A 57 -13.71 8.84 -4.95
N LYS A 58 -14.01 10.11 -5.27
CA LYS A 58 -15.31 10.76 -5.06
C LYS A 58 -16.45 10.02 -5.78
N THR A 59 -16.18 9.43 -6.93
CA THR A 59 -17.18 8.73 -7.76
C THR A 59 -17.33 7.24 -7.42
N SER A 60 -16.31 6.62 -6.84
CA SER A 60 -16.38 5.23 -6.39
C SER A 60 -17.29 5.08 -5.16
N SER A 61 -18.16 4.07 -5.17
CA SER A 61 -18.97 3.69 -3.99
C SER A 61 -18.29 2.64 -3.11
N ASN A 62 -17.21 2.01 -3.58
CA ASN A 62 -16.51 0.94 -2.87
C ASN A 62 -15.29 1.50 -2.14
N LEU A 63 -15.30 1.41 -0.80
CA LEU A 63 -14.26 1.95 0.08
C LEU A 63 -12.92 1.23 -0.08
N ASP A 64 -12.92 -0.09 -0.23
CA ASP A 64 -11.69 -0.88 -0.38
C ASP A 64 -10.93 -0.48 -1.64
N LYS A 65 -11.66 -0.26 -2.74
CA LYS A 65 -11.10 0.24 -4.00
C LYS A 65 -10.59 1.67 -3.90
N GLN A 66 -11.27 2.54 -3.15
CA GLN A 66 -10.76 3.89 -2.90
C GLN A 66 -9.42 3.82 -2.16
N LEU A 67 -9.32 2.98 -1.13
CA LEU A 67 -8.10 2.81 -0.35
C LEU A 67 -6.98 2.16 -1.19
N GLU A 68 -7.31 1.17 -2.01
CA GLU A 68 -6.38 0.53 -2.94
C GLU A 68 -5.79 1.53 -3.94
N LEU A 69 -6.64 2.42 -4.50
CA LEU A 69 -6.20 3.46 -5.42
C LEU A 69 -5.27 4.46 -4.73
N ALA A 70 -5.65 4.97 -3.56
CA ALA A 70 -4.80 5.89 -2.78
C ALA A 70 -3.46 5.26 -2.43
N PHE A 71 -3.47 3.99 -2.01
CA PHE A 71 -2.26 3.24 -1.68
C PHE A 71 -1.36 2.99 -2.89
N THR A 72 -1.94 2.61 -4.03
CA THR A 72 -1.19 2.36 -5.28
C THR A 72 -0.52 3.63 -5.79
N TRP A 73 -1.19 4.77 -5.64
CA TRP A 73 -0.69 6.08 -6.06
C TRP A 73 0.20 6.75 -5.01
N LYS A 74 0.44 6.08 -3.87
CA LYS A 74 1.23 6.59 -2.75
C LYS A 74 0.73 7.94 -2.21
N ARG A 75 -0.58 8.18 -2.28
CA ARG A 75 -1.22 9.41 -1.78
C ARG A 75 -1.83 9.18 -0.40
N SER A 76 -0.96 9.21 0.62
CA SER A 76 -1.35 9.03 2.02
C SER A 76 -2.18 10.20 2.56
N ASP A 77 -2.00 11.39 1.97
CA ASP A 77 -2.83 12.58 2.17
C ASP A 77 -4.29 12.30 1.82
N ILE A 78 -4.57 11.74 0.64
CA ILE A 78 -5.94 11.38 0.25
C ILE A 78 -6.53 10.32 1.17
N ALA A 79 -5.76 9.29 1.49
CA ALA A 79 -6.23 8.25 2.39
C ALA A 79 -6.66 8.85 3.74
N ARG A 80 -5.83 9.73 4.31
CA ARG A 80 -6.10 10.39 5.59
C ARG A 80 -7.30 11.33 5.53
N ASP A 81 -7.26 12.30 4.63
CA ASP A 81 -8.13 13.49 4.68
C ASP A 81 -9.48 13.24 3.99
N ILE A 82 -9.57 12.22 3.13
CA ILE A 82 -10.79 11.93 2.38
C ILE A 82 -11.35 10.57 2.80
N ILE A 83 -10.56 9.50 2.75
CA ILE A 83 -11.09 8.14 2.92
C ILE A 83 -11.40 7.86 4.40
N PHE A 84 -10.44 8.09 5.30
CA PHE A 84 -10.60 7.82 6.74
C PHE A 84 -11.37 8.92 7.48
N GLN A 85 -11.31 10.18 7.03
CA GLN A 85 -11.99 11.29 7.69
C GLN A 85 -13.52 11.30 7.46
N GLN A 86 -14.02 10.58 6.45
CA GLN A 86 -15.46 10.46 6.16
C GLN A 86 -16.25 9.59 7.17
N GLY A 87 -15.63 9.15 8.26
CA GLY A 87 -16.27 8.27 9.25
C GLY A 87 -16.46 6.83 8.75
N ASN A 88 -15.78 6.47 7.66
CA ASN A 88 -15.80 5.14 7.08
C ASN A 88 -15.11 4.16 8.03
N GLN A 89 -15.79 3.04 8.32
CA GLN A 89 -15.19 1.94 9.07
C GLN A 89 -14.75 0.85 8.10
N PHE A 90 -13.45 0.57 8.13
CA PHE A 90 -12.88 -0.57 7.43
C PHE A 90 -12.92 -1.79 8.34
N ASP A 91 -13.16 -2.95 7.75
CA ASP A 91 -12.99 -4.21 8.44
C ASP A 91 -11.52 -4.44 8.77
N GLN A 92 -11.28 -5.13 9.89
CA GLN A 92 -9.93 -5.38 10.37
C GLN A 92 -9.09 -6.18 9.35
N VAL A 93 -9.71 -7.09 8.59
CA VAL A 93 -9.00 -7.92 7.61
C VAL A 93 -8.41 -7.06 6.49
N THR A 94 -9.20 -6.12 5.96
CA THR A 94 -8.73 -5.15 4.95
C THR A 94 -7.63 -4.25 5.48
N LEU A 95 -7.77 -3.70 6.69
CA LEU A 95 -6.72 -2.87 7.29
C LEU A 95 -5.42 -3.64 7.53
N GLU A 96 -5.51 -4.88 8.00
CA GLU A 96 -4.34 -5.72 8.20
C GLU A 96 -3.67 -6.11 6.87
N TYR A 97 -4.46 -6.33 5.81
CA TYR A 97 -3.91 -6.53 4.46
C TYR A 97 -3.11 -5.32 4.00
N PHE A 98 -3.68 -4.12 4.06
CA PHE A 98 -2.98 -2.90 3.65
C PHE A 98 -1.81 -2.55 4.56
N MET A 99 -1.89 -2.84 5.86
CA MET A 99 -0.75 -2.73 6.79
C MET A 99 0.42 -3.60 6.33
N LEU A 100 0.16 -4.86 6.00
CA LEU A 100 1.19 -5.78 5.51
C LEU A 100 1.82 -5.27 4.20
N GLU A 101 1.02 -4.78 3.26
CA GLU A 101 1.51 -4.20 2.02
C GLU A 101 2.32 -2.92 2.24
N ALA A 102 1.89 -2.04 3.16
CA ALA A 102 2.62 -0.82 3.49
C ALA A 102 4.00 -1.13 4.08
N LEU A 103 4.08 -2.11 4.97
CA LEU A 103 5.35 -2.56 5.55
C LEU A 103 6.28 -3.20 4.52
N LYS A 104 5.75 -3.95 3.54
CA LYS A 104 6.58 -4.50 2.45
C LYS A 104 7.20 -3.40 1.58
N LYS A 105 6.43 -2.33 1.32
CA LYS A 105 6.80 -1.23 0.42
C LYS A 105 7.53 -0.06 1.10
N ASP A 106 7.76 -0.13 2.41
CA ASP A 106 8.35 0.94 3.23
C ASP A 106 7.53 2.25 3.23
N GLU A 107 6.20 2.11 3.23
CA GLU A 107 5.25 3.24 3.18
C GLU A 107 4.86 3.69 4.59
N LEU A 108 5.76 4.39 5.28
CA LEU A 108 5.60 4.80 6.69
C LEU A 108 4.33 5.61 6.96
N ASP A 109 3.94 6.50 6.05
CA ASP A 109 2.77 7.36 6.29
C ASP A 109 1.46 6.57 6.27
N PHE A 110 1.37 5.53 5.44
CA PHE A 110 0.25 4.59 5.47
C PHE A 110 0.27 3.73 6.74
N VAL A 111 1.45 3.27 7.19
CA VAL A 111 1.56 2.55 8.47
C VAL A 111 1.01 3.38 9.62
N LYS A 112 1.36 4.67 9.70
CA LYS A 112 0.81 5.58 10.72
C LYS A 112 -0.71 5.67 10.62
N ILE A 113 -1.24 5.88 9.41
CA ILE A 113 -2.69 5.96 9.19
C ILE A 113 -3.39 4.69 9.67
N PHE A 114 -2.88 3.51 9.34
CA PHE A 114 -3.51 2.26 9.75
C PHE A 114 -3.43 1.99 11.26
N LEU A 115 -2.33 2.38 11.92
CA LEU A 115 -2.23 2.32 13.38
C LEU A 115 -3.26 3.24 14.06
N TYR A 116 -3.44 4.46 13.55
CA TYR A 116 -4.46 5.38 14.07
C TYR A 116 -5.89 4.89 13.84
N ASN A 117 -6.13 4.10 12.79
CA ASN A 117 -7.45 3.59 12.42
C ASN A 117 -7.75 2.18 12.95
N GLY A 118 -7.02 1.71 13.98
CA GLY A 118 -7.40 0.53 14.75
C GLY A 118 -6.56 -0.73 14.52
N VAL A 119 -5.51 -0.69 13.70
CA VAL A 119 -4.57 -1.82 13.60
C VAL A 119 -3.67 -1.85 14.84
N SER A 120 -3.78 -2.92 15.63
CA SER A 120 -2.86 -3.17 16.74
C SER A 120 -1.71 -4.07 16.30
N MET A 121 -0.46 -3.61 16.53
CA MET A 121 0.73 -4.38 16.13
C MET A 121 0.82 -5.74 16.84
N ASN A 122 0.33 -5.82 18.08
CA ASN A 122 0.39 -7.05 18.88
C ASN A 122 -0.49 -8.17 18.31
N THR A 123 -1.65 -7.82 17.75
CA THR A 123 -2.55 -8.79 17.09
C THR A 123 -2.16 -9.01 15.64
N PHE A 124 -1.65 -7.97 14.99
CA PHE A 124 -1.26 -8.03 13.58
C PHE A 124 -0.03 -8.91 13.35
N LEU A 125 1.01 -8.81 14.18
CA LEU A 125 2.31 -9.42 13.90
C LEU A 125 2.37 -10.89 14.33
N THR A 126 2.11 -11.79 13.39
CA THR A 126 2.27 -13.24 13.57
C THR A 126 3.60 -13.75 13.00
N VAL A 127 4.02 -14.96 13.40
CA VAL A 127 5.23 -15.62 12.85
C VAL A 127 5.16 -15.74 11.32
N ASP A 128 3.99 -16.07 10.78
CA ASP A 128 3.76 -16.18 9.34
C ASP A 128 3.91 -14.82 8.64
N ARG A 129 3.30 -13.77 9.20
CA ARG A 129 3.42 -12.41 8.65
C ARG A 129 4.85 -11.88 8.75
N LEU A 130 5.55 -12.17 9.83
CA LEU A 130 6.97 -11.82 9.99
C LEU A 130 7.84 -12.53 8.93
N SER A 131 7.58 -13.82 8.69
CA SER A 131 8.24 -14.57 7.61
C SER A 131 7.97 -13.95 6.25
N ILE A 132 6.74 -13.53 5.97
CA ILE A 132 6.37 -12.81 4.74
C ILE A 132 7.13 -11.49 4.63
N LEU A 133 7.21 -10.69 5.71
CA LEU A 133 7.89 -9.39 5.72
C LEU A 133 9.39 -9.52 5.42
N TYR A 134 10.07 -10.49 6.02
CA TYR A 134 11.49 -10.73 5.72
C TYR A 134 11.76 -11.19 4.29
N ASN A 135 10.79 -11.87 3.67
CA ASN A 135 10.94 -12.44 2.33
C ASN A 135 10.48 -11.50 1.20
N ASN A 136 9.50 -10.65 1.46
CA ASN A 136 8.82 -9.87 0.41
C ASN A 136 8.96 -8.35 0.59
N SER A 137 9.76 -7.89 1.55
CA SER A 137 10.06 -6.47 1.70
C SER A 137 11.05 -5.96 0.65
N VAL A 138 10.98 -4.67 0.34
CA VAL A 138 11.93 -3.98 -0.54
C VAL A 138 13.39 -4.10 -0.03
N HIS A 139 13.59 -4.30 1.27
CA HIS A 139 14.93 -4.40 1.87
C HIS A 139 15.53 -5.82 1.86
N ARG A 140 14.82 -6.80 1.32
CA ARG A 140 15.25 -8.20 1.28
C ARG A 140 16.63 -8.39 0.64
N ASP A 141 16.94 -7.67 -0.44
CA ASP A 141 18.22 -7.80 -1.13
C ASP A 141 19.40 -7.33 -0.26
N GLY A 142 19.18 -6.29 0.56
CA GLY A 142 20.14 -5.86 1.58
C GLY A 142 20.39 -6.95 2.61
N LEU A 143 19.33 -7.60 3.09
CA LEU A 143 19.43 -8.71 4.04
C LEU A 143 20.16 -9.93 3.44
N ILE A 144 19.89 -10.27 2.18
CA ILE A 144 20.61 -11.33 1.46
C ILE A 144 22.10 -11.00 1.32
N LYS A 145 22.44 -9.75 1.02
CA LYS A 145 23.84 -9.30 0.95
C LYS A 145 24.54 -9.47 2.30
N CYS A 146 23.89 -9.12 3.40
CA CYS A 146 24.40 -9.36 4.75
C CYS A 146 24.59 -10.86 5.03
N LEU A 147 23.62 -11.70 4.69
CA LEU A 147 23.73 -13.15 4.86
C LEU A 147 24.90 -13.76 4.06
N ARG A 148 25.17 -13.26 2.84
CA ARG A 148 26.35 -13.67 2.04
C ARG A 148 27.65 -13.30 2.73
N LYS A 149 27.77 -12.06 3.19
CA LYS A 149 28.96 -11.56 3.91
C LYS A 149 29.29 -12.44 5.12
N HIS A 150 28.26 -12.92 5.81
CA HIS A 150 28.42 -13.74 7.01
C HIS A 150 28.45 -15.25 6.76
N LYS A 151 28.40 -15.69 5.49
CA LYS A 151 28.39 -17.10 5.04
C LYS A 151 27.20 -17.93 5.54
N LEU A 152 26.03 -17.29 5.77
CA LEU A 152 24.85 -17.93 6.38
C LEU A 152 23.79 -18.40 5.36
N LEU A 153 23.93 -18.06 4.07
CA LEU A 153 22.91 -18.41 3.05
C LEU A 153 22.76 -19.93 2.80
N GLN A 154 23.78 -20.74 3.08
CA GLN A 154 23.74 -22.19 2.86
C GLN A 154 22.84 -22.94 3.85
N LEU A 155 22.51 -22.33 4.99
CA LEU A 155 21.64 -22.92 6.02
C LEU A 155 20.15 -22.83 5.69
N SER A 156 19.76 -21.94 4.77
CA SER A 156 18.36 -21.76 4.36
C SER A 156 17.86 -22.81 3.34
N THR A 157 18.73 -23.68 2.79
CA THR A 157 18.45 -24.45 1.56
C THR A 157 18.02 -25.91 1.73
N ASN A 158 17.79 -26.44 2.93
CA ASN A 158 17.52 -27.88 3.09
C ASN A 158 16.03 -28.26 2.92
N ILE A 159 15.42 -28.07 1.75
CA ILE A 159 14.19 -28.82 1.38
C ILE A 159 14.22 -29.43 -0.04
N ASP A 160 14.80 -28.82 -1.08
CA ASP A 160 14.74 -29.44 -2.42
C ASP A 160 16.13 -29.80 -2.95
N LYS A 161 16.66 -30.94 -2.49
CA LYS A 161 17.65 -31.70 -3.27
C LYS A 161 16.90 -32.52 -4.32
N ASN A 162 16.52 -31.88 -5.42
CA ASN A 162 16.46 -32.60 -6.68
C ASN A 162 17.73 -32.26 -7.44
N GLU A 163 18.64 -33.23 -7.47
CA GLU A 163 19.85 -33.19 -8.28
C GLU A 163 19.44 -33.09 -9.75
N ASN A 164 19.63 -31.91 -10.34
CA ASN A 164 20.02 -31.66 -11.73
C ASN A 164 19.72 -30.20 -12.09
N SER A 165 20.56 -29.28 -11.60
CA SER A 165 20.63 -27.92 -12.16
C SER A 165 22.02 -27.36 -11.93
N THR A 166 22.63 -26.92 -13.03
CA THR A 166 23.91 -26.26 -13.19
C THR A 166 24.16 -25.11 -12.18
N PRO A 167 25.43 -24.72 -11.92
CA PRO A 167 25.81 -23.77 -10.88
C PRO A 167 25.62 -22.31 -11.34
N THR A 168 24.45 -22.00 -11.87
CA THR A 168 23.99 -20.64 -12.16
C THR A 168 22.59 -20.50 -11.57
N ILE A 169 22.50 -20.54 -10.25
CA ILE A 169 21.22 -20.47 -9.54
C ILE A 169 21.06 -19.05 -9.02
N ASP A 170 20.17 -18.31 -9.66
CA ASP A 170 19.64 -17.04 -9.20
C ASP A 170 19.14 -17.18 -7.76
N ASN A 171 20.01 -16.80 -6.82
CA ASN A 171 19.74 -16.80 -5.37
C ASN A 171 18.59 -15.83 -4.98
N SER A 172 17.99 -15.12 -5.95
CA SER A 172 16.83 -14.25 -5.76
C SER A 172 15.55 -15.04 -5.44
N ASN A 173 15.44 -16.33 -5.75
CA ASN A 173 14.22 -17.12 -5.48
C ASN A 173 14.23 -17.93 -4.17
N LYS A 174 15.27 -17.81 -3.33
CA LYS A 174 15.37 -18.60 -2.09
C LYS A 174 14.59 -17.94 -0.95
N LYS A 175 13.67 -18.70 -0.33
CA LYS A 175 12.93 -18.27 0.88
C LYS A 175 13.87 -18.28 2.09
N LEU A 176 13.88 -17.18 2.82
CA LEU A 176 14.60 -16.97 4.06
C LEU A 176 13.79 -17.52 5.23
N ARG A 177 14.42 -18.35 6.07
CA ARG A 177 13.85 -18.84 7.32
C ARG A 177 14.16 -17.89 8.47
N LEU A 178 13.26 -17.82 9.45
CA LEU A 178 13.45 -17.01 10.66
C LEU A 178 14.67 -17.46 11.47
N ALA A 179 14.94 -18.77 11.55
CA ALA A 179 16.14 -19.29 12.21
C ALA A 179 17.44 -18.73 11.60
N THR A 180 17.54 -18.67 10.26
CA THR A 180 18.71 -18.08 9.57
C THR A 180 18.85 -16.59 9.88
N ILE A 181 17.73 -15.88 10.01
CA ILE A 181 17.72 -14.46 10.36
C ILE A 181 18.13 -14.28 11.83
N GLY A 182 17.70 -15.16 12.73
CA GLY A 182 18.13 -15.19 14.12
C GLY A 182 19.64 -15.37 14.26
N LEU A 183 20.24 -16.29 13.50
CA LEU A 183 21.69 -16.49 13.45
C LEU A 183 22.43 -15.26 12.89
N LEU A 184 21.84 -14.57 11.91
CA LEU A 184 22.41 -13.32 11.40
C LEU A 184 22.40 -12.24 12.49
N LEU A 185 21.28 -12.08 13.19
CA LEU A 185 21.13 -11.09 14.25
C LEU A 185 22.09 -11.36 15.41
N ASP A 186 22.21 -12.60 15.85
CA ASP A 186 23.19 -13.02 16.87
C ASP A 186 24.63 -12.65 16.47
N LYS A 187 25.00 -12.93 15.21
CA LYS A 187 26.32 -12.58 14.68
C LYS A 187 26.55 -11.07 14.50
N MET A 188 25.48 -10.29 14.33
CA MET A 188 25.54 -8.82 14.15
C MET A 188 25.55 -8.06 15.47
N LEU A 189 24.76 -8.52 16.43
CA LEU A 189 24.54 -7.83 17.70
C LEU A 189 25.55 -8.30 18.78
N GLY A 190 26.31 -9.36 18.53
CA GLY A 190 27.20 -10.00 19.51
C GLY A 190 26.48 -11.17 20.18
N SER A 191 27.21 -12.19 20.66
CA SER A 191 26.59 -13.41 21.22
C SER A 191 25.63 -13.07 22.37
N PHE A 192 24.34 -13.28 22.16
CA PHE A 192 23.34 -13.22 23.25
C PHE A 192 23.13 -14.60 23.83
N ASP A 193 22.82 -14.65 25.13
CA ASP A 193 22.50 -15.91 25.81
C ASP A 193 21.17 -16.52 25.32
N ASN A 194 20.33 -15.76 24.60
CA ASN A 194 19.05 -16.21 24.08
C ASN A 194 18.86 -15.84 22.60
N TYR A 195 18.51 -16.82 21.77
CA TYR A 195 18.11 -16.58 20.38
C TYR A 195 16.75 -15.87 20.33
N LEU A 196 16.65 -14.81 19.52
CA LEU A 196 15.40 -14.06 19.31
C LEU A 196 14.31 -14.89 18.61
N TYR A 197 14.71 -15.90 17.84
CA TYR A 197 13.81 -16.83 17.18
C TYR A 197 14.17 -18.25 17.59
N GLU A 198 13.18 -18.99 18.10
CA GLU A 198 13.31 -20.42 18.33
C GLU A 198 13.64 -21.14 17.02
N THR A 199 14.51 -22.14 17.09
CA THR A 199 14.86 -22.93 15.91
C THR A 199 13.79 -24.00 15.66
N ASP A 200 13.68 -24.50 14.41
CA ASP A 200 12.76 -25.59 14.06
C ASP A 200 13.00 -26.90 14.87
N ALA A 201 14.11 -26.97 15.63
CA ALA A 201 14.40 -28.05 16.57
C ALA A 201 13.71 -27.83 17.93
N ASP A 202 13.63 -26.58 18.41
CA ASP A 202 13.00 -26.23 19.69
C ASP A 202 11.47 -26.40 19.62
N VAL A 203 10.86 -26.07 18.48
CA VAL A 203 9.42 -26.27 18.23
C VAL A 203 9.06 -27.75 18.18
N ARG A 204 9.92 -28.60 17.60
CA ARG A 204 9.71 -30.06 17.55
C ARG A 204 9.79 -30.71 18.92
N ASN A 205 10.66 -30.22 19.80
CA ASN A 205 10.80 -30.78 21.15
C ASN A 205 9.60 -30.46 22.06
N ARG A 206 8.84 -29.37 21.81
CA ARG A 206 7.61 -29.05 22.58
C ARG A 206 6.34 -29.78 22.13
N VAL A 207 6.33 -30.36 20.93
CA VAL A 207 5.16 -31.14 20.43
C VAL A 207 5.24 -32.62 20.86
N VAL A 208 6.37 -33.02 21.45
CA VAL A 208 6.65 -34.41 21.88
C VAL A 208 6.53 -34.57 23.41
N GLU A 209 6.23 -33.50 24.14
CA GLU A 209 5.80 -33.52 25.55
C GLU A 209 4.29 -33.24 25.65
#